data_AF-A0A8T4HX46-F1
#
_entry.id   AF-A0A8T4HX46-F1
#
_cell.length_a   1.000
_cell.length_b   1.000
_cell.length_c   1.000
_cell.angle_alpha   90.00
_cell.angle_beta   90.00
_cell.angle_gamma   90.00
#
_symmetry.space_group_name_H-M   'P 1'
#
loop_
_entity.id
_entity.type
_entity.pdbx_description
1 polymer ?
#
loop_
_entity_poly.entity_id
_entity_poly.type
_entity_poly.pdbx_seq_one_letter_code
_entity_poly.pdbx_strand_id
1 'polypeptide(L)'
;MTRIDEPGPHSTTGHPPAPYPTYEATGWNAGALPHEAPAPHQPLPEPSGQPRPGTAAPLPPEDHSAPQPMPQPQAQHPHPHPHPHPHPHPHPHPHPRQPQPQPQPYGTPADPAQHRQAAPQPQGAQGAAQTTAAPSAPTAPRGARERTGSPIIAPGFQPAAVTTVLAALLAGAAPLGNGALTGALVLLQALTAAGWYRLNGMWPARQGIALAFVAGLTADAGLLLTDGWKHLPSGAPGNAPTVLLGAAGVWCVLSLVLQLRNNSSPDERLYALTAGFAAIGLTVLAAGLLTTEPDAVTLGAAAVAVGTLVRAVPLPAPVSILFALAAAAGAGAATGQLSGVDPVPAALIGLGAGVCALLGLRVASYDWPSRFVHMTAGVALPLTLATPAVYLLGRFVL
;
A
#
# COMPACT_ATOMS: atom_id res chain seq x y z
N MET A 1 -24.91 4.45 -75.92
CA MET A 1 -24.17 5.66 -76.32
C MET A 1 -23.12 5.89 -75.24
N THR A 2 -21.88 5.41 -75.45
CA THR A 2 -20.69 6.21 -75.88
C THR A 2 -20.24 7.19 -74.80
N ARG A 3 -19.24 6.90 -73.94
CA ARG A 3 -17.80 6.53 -74.10
C ARG A 3 -16.89 7.77 -74.03
N ILE A 4 -15.64 7.58 -73.54
CA ILE A 4 -14.44 8.46 -73.52
C ILE A 4 -14.13 8.95 -72.08
N ASP A 5 -12.93 8.76 -71.50
CA ASP A 5 -11.76 7.96 -71.89
C ASP A 5 -10.91 7.57 -70.65
N GLU A 6 -9.98 6.61 -70.83
CA GLU A 6 -8.92 6.23 -69.90
C GLU A 6 -7.56 6.62 -70.50
N PRO A 7 -6.52 6.90 -69.69
CA PRO A 7 -5.27 6.16 -69.93
C PRO A 7 -4.51 5.76 -68.66
N GLY A 8 -4.16 4.48 -68.54
CA GLY A 8 -2.94 4.05 -67.85
C GLY A 8 -1.70 4.17 -68.78
N PRO A 9 -0.57 3.46 -68.51
CA PRO A 9 -0.26 2.63 -67.34
C PRO A 9 1.12 2.94 -66.71
N HIS A 10 1.37 2.56 -65.45
CA HIS A 10 2.73 2.19 -65.00
C HIS A 10 2.73 1.13 -63.89
N SER A 11 3.04 -0.10 -64.33
CA SER A 11 3.75 -1.20 -63.66
C SER A 11 3.98 -1.18 -62.14
N THR A 12 3.53 -2.26 -61.51
CA THR A 12 3.81 -2.72 -60.15
C THR A 12 5.30 -2.98 -59.84
N THR A 13 5.73 -2.60 -58.64
CA THR A 13 6.71 -3.38 -57.84
C THR A 13 6.13 -3.60 -56.45
N GLY A 14 6.03 -4.87 -56.04
CA GLY A 14 5.42 -5.26 -54.77
C GLY A 14 6.40 -5.19 -53.60
N HIS A 15 5.92 -4.67 -52.47
CA HIS A 15 6.43 -5.00 -51.15
C HIS A 15 5.26 -5.47 -50.29
N PRO A 16 5.35 -6.64 -49.62
CA PRO A 16 4.31 -7.09 -48.72
C PRO A 16 4.23 -6.15 -47.51
N PRO A 17 3.03 -5.90 -46.95
CA PRO A 17 2.92 -5.19 -45.68
C PRO A 17 3.62 -6.00 -44.58
N ALA A 18 4.46 -5.34 -43.79
CA ALA A 18 5.14 -5.97 -42.66
C ALA A 18 4.10 -6.50 -41.65
N PRO A 19 4.25 -7.73 -41.14
CA PRO A 19 3.34 -8.24 -40.13
C PRO A 19 3.47 -7.44 -38.83
N TYR A 20 2.32 -7.10 -38.24
CA TYR A 20 2.25 -6.50 -36.91
C TYR A 20 2.90 -7.44 -35.88
N PRO A 21 3.72 -6.95 -34.94
CA PRO A 21 4.27 -7.78 -33.88
C PRO A 21 3.15 -8.23 -32.93
N THR A 22 2.85 -9.53 -32.96
CA THR A 22 2.07 -10.20 -31.92
C THR A 22 2.82 -10.17 -30.60
N TYR A 23 2.19 -9.64 -29.56
CA TYR A 23 2.74 -9.59 -28.21
C TYR A 23 2.60 -10.97 -27.54
N GLU A 24 3.51 -11.89 -27.83
CA GLU A 24 3.64 -13.11 -27.03
C GLU A 24 4.26 -12.78 -25.67
N ALA A 25 3.57 -13.20 -24.60
CA ALA A 25 3.99 -12.96 -23.23
C ALA A 25 5.16 -13.86 -22.84
N THR A 26 6.37 -13.45 -23.18
CA THR A 26 7.59 -14.19 -22.86
C THR A 26 8.01 -13.93 -21.41
N GLY A 27 8.09 -14.99 -20.61
CA GLY A 27 8.48 -14.93 -19.20
C GLY A 27 9.92 -14.47 -18.99
N TRP A 28 10.17 -13.82 -17.84
CA TRP A 28 11.49 -13.38 -17.41
C TRP A 28 12.44 -14.57 -17.20
N ASN A 29 13.30 -14.83 -18.18
CA ASN A 29 14.47 -15.70 -18.04
C ASN A 29 15.73 -14.84 -17.99
N ALA A 30 16.41 -14.84 -16.84
CA ALA A 30 17.71 -14.20 -16.68
C ALA A 30 18.81 -15.02 -17.38
N GLY A 31 18.98 -14.80 -18.68
CA GLY A 31 20.08 -15.36 -19.47
C GLY A 31 21.40 -14.62 -19.24
N ALA A 32 22.49 -15.37 -19.12
CA ALA A 32 23.82 -14.84 -18.80
C ALA A 32 24.40 -13.93 -19.90
N LEU A 33 25.11 -12.87 -19.48
CA LEU A 33 25.98 -12.07 -20.36
C LEU A 33 27.39 -12.70 -20.44
N PRO A 34 28.05 -12.68 -21.60
CA PRO A 34 29.41 -13.20 -21.75
C PRO A 34 30.43 -12.31 -21.01
N HIS A 35 31.48 -12.93 -20.46
CA HIS A 35 32.63 -12.22 -19.92
C HIS A 35 33.54 -11.71 -21.05
N GLU A 36 33.85 -10.40 -21.04
CA GLU A 36 34.88 -9.80 -21.89
C GLU A 36 36.11 -9.42 -21.05
N ALA A 37 37.30 -9.59 -21.61
CA ALA A 37 38.57 -9.50 -20.88
C ALA A 37 39.06 -8.03 -20.70
N PRO A 38 39.86 -7.73 -19.65
CA PRO A 38 40.29 -6.36 -19.37
C PRO A 38 41.40 -5.87 -20.33
N ALA A 39 41.20 -4.70 -20.93
CA ALA A 39 42.19 -3.98 -21.73
C ALA A 39 42.95 -2.92 -20.88
N PRO A 40 44.21 -2.59 -21.23
CA PRO A 40 45.07 -1.73 -20.40
C PRO A 40 44.72 -0.23 -20.48
N HIS A 41 44.96 0.48 -19.39
CA HIS A 41 44.66 1.91 -19.22
C HIS A 41 45.47 2.82 -20.17
N GLN A 42 44.81 3.82 -20.77
CA GLN A 42 45.46 5.01 -21.33
C GLN A 42 45.30 6.22 -20.39
N PRO A 43 46.32 7.10 -20.27
CA PRO A 43 46.24 8.33 -19.48
C PRO A 43 45.53 9.48 -20.23
N LEU A 44 44.87 10.37 -19.47
CA LEU A 44 44.23 11.58 -20.02
C LEU A 44 45.26 12.69 -20.36
N PRO A 45 44.95 13.62 -21.30
CA PRO A 45 45.80 14.77 -21.59
C PRO A 45 45.68 15.91 -20.56
N GLU A 46 46.79 16.61 -20.29
CA GLU A 46 46.83 17.82 -19.46
C GLU A 46 46.36 19.08 -20.23
N PRO A 47 45.74 20.07 -19.54
CA PRO A 47 45.48 21.40 -20.10
C PRO A 47 46.67 22.35 -19.87
N SER A 48 47.25 22.86 -20.96
CA SER A 48 48.39 23.79 -20.94
C SER A 48 47.99 25.25 -20.60
N GLY A 49 48.70 25.89 -19.68
CA GLY A 49 48.59 27.34 -19.38
C GLY A 49 49.94 27.97 -19.03
N GLN A 50 50.30 29.09 -19.68
CA GLN A 50 51.60 29.75 -19.52
C GLN A 50 51.69 30.63 -18.26
N PRO A 51 52.83 30.65 -17.54
CA PRO A 51 53.09 31.60 -16.45
C PRO A 51 53.76 32.90 -16.92
N ARG A 52 53.53 33.99 -16.16
CA ARG A 52 54.16 35.32 -16.32
C ARG A 52 55.02 35.62 -15.08
N PRO A 53 56.26 36.13 -15.19
CA PRO A 53 57.16 36.29 -14.04
C PRO A 53 57.02 37.65 -13.32
N GLY A 54 57.21 37.69 -11.99
CA GLY A 54 57.23 38.95 -11.22
C GLY A 54 57.22 38.87 -9.67
N THR A 55 58.33 38.45 -9.05
CA THR A 55 58.86 38.86 -7.71
C THR A 55 57.94 39.04 -6.48
N ALA A 56 58.12 38.17 -5.46
CA ALA A 56 58.31 38.52 -4.03
C ALA A 56 58.89 37.32 -3.23
N ALA A 57 59.48 37.54 -2.04
CA ALA A 57 60.41 36.62 -1.35
C ALA A 57 59.78 35.67 -0.28
N PRO A 58 60.50 34.61 0.18
CA PRO A 58 59.96 33.56 1.07
C PRO A 58 60.27 33.75 2.58
N LEU A 59 59.47 33.10 3.45
CA LEU A 59 59.68 32.98 4.90
C LEU A 59 59.41 31.53 5.41
N PRO A 60 59.94 31.12 6.59
CA PRO A 60 60.01 29.71 7.03
C PRO A 60 58.82 29.25 7.92
N PRO A 61 58.74 27.94 8.29
CA PRO A 61 57.62 27.37 9.05
C PRO A 61 57.79 27.44 10.58
N GLU A 62 56.67 27.52 11.33
CA GLU A 62 56.65 27.50 12.81
C GLU A 62 55.84 26.32 13.39
N ASP A 63 56.51 25.58 14.28
CA ASP A 63 55.94 24.53 15.15
C ASP A 63 54.96 25.11 16.18
N HIS A 64 53.84 24.42 16.42
CA HIS A 64 52.84 24.84 17.41
C HIS A 64 52.92 23.97 18.68
N SER A 65 53.49 24.55 19.74
CA SER A 65 53.54 23.95 21.10
C SER A 65 52.36 24.40 21.97
N ALA A 66 51.94 23.53 22.90
CA ALA A 66 50.77 23.73 23.76
C ALA A 66 51.02 24.65 24.98
N PRO A 67 49.99 25.36 25.49
CA PRO A 67 49.97 25.90 26.86
C PRO A 67 48.93 25.27 27.82
N GLN A 68 49.22 25.36 29.12
CA GLN A 68 48.48 24.87 30.30
C GLN A 68 47.42 25.90 30.85
N PRO A 69 46.54 25.54 31.81
CA PRO A 69 45.32 26.29 32.15
C PRO A 69 45.44 27.30 33.32
N MET A 70 44.38 28.10 33.54
CA MET A 70 44.23 29.08 34.64
C MET A 70 42.85 29.01 35.37
N PRO A 71 42.68 29.62 36.57
CA PRO A 71 41.80 29.07 37.63
C PRO A 71 40.42 29.75 37.88
N GLN A 72 39.65 29.13 38.79
CA GLN A 72 38.29 29.51 39.26
C GLN A 72 38.24 30.62 40.34
N PRO A 73 37.03 31.19 40.58
CA PRO A 73 36.57 31.64 41.90
C PRO A 73 35.36 30.83 42.45
N GLN A 74 35.17 30.78 43.78
CA GLN A 74 34.16 29.98 44.52
C GLN A 74 33.11 30.81 45.29
N ALA A 75 31.90 30.25 45.49
CA ALA A 75 30.98 30.39 46.65
C ALA A 75 29.88 29.29 46.56
N GLN A 76 29.75 28.26 47.44
CA GLN A 76 29.06 28.22 48.76
C GLN A 76 27.53 28.49 48.68
N HIS A 77 26.56 27.78 49.30
CA HIS A 77 26.42 26.56 50.17
C HIS A 77 24.89 26.17 50.24
N PRO A 78 24.32 25.29 51.11
CA PRO A 78 24.58 23.85 51.39
C PRO A 78 23.33 22.88 51.45
N HIS A 79 23.51 21.62 51.00
CA HIS A 79 22.99 20.28 51.49
C HIS A 79 21.49 19.96 51.79
N PRO A 80 21.03 18.67 51.93
CA PRO A 80 21.73 17.35 51.91
C PRO A 80 21.14 16.24 50.96
N HIS A 81 21.71 15.01 51.02
CA HIS A 81 21.44 13.83 50.14
C HIS A 81 20.35 12.84 50.63
N PRO A 82 19.97 11.85 49.77
CA PRO A 82 20.21 10.44 50.13
C PRO A 82 20.84 9.56 49.01
N HIS A 83 21.23 8.33 49.38
CA HIS A 83 22.11 7.41 48.62
C HIS A 83 21.45 6.63 47.46
N PRO A 84 22.24 6.14 46.47
CA PRO A 84 21.86 5.05 45.57
C PRO A 84 22.13 3.66 46.19
N HIS A 85 21.20 2.70 46.01
CA HIS A 85 21.34 1.33 46.48
C HIS A 85 22.15 0.43 45.50
N PRO A 86 22.90 -0.58 45.99
CA PRO A 86 23.44 -1.65 45.15
C PRO A 86 22.35 -2.64 44.71
N HIS A 87 22.35 -3.05 43.44
CA HIS A 87 21.45 -4.08 42.93
C HIS A 87 21.93 -5.50 43.28
N PRO A 88 21.08 -6.40 43.83
CA PRO A 88 21.41 -7.81 43.98
C PRO A 88 21.23 -8.59 42.66
N HIS A 89 22.09 -9.58 42.42
CA HIS A 89 22.04 -10.46 41.25
C HIS A 89 20.81 -11.40 41.24
N PRO A 90 20.08 -11.54 40.13
CA PRO A 90 19.14 -12.64 39.93
C PRO A 90 19.88 -13.93 39.54
N HIS A 91 19.57 -15.04 40.22
CA HIS A 91 20.03 -16.38 39.83
C HIS A 91 19.34 -16.86 38.53
N PRO A 92 20.01 -17.69 37.70
CA PRO A 92 19.37 -18.31 36.54
C PRO A 92 18.36 -19.39 36.98
N HIS A 93 17.08 -19.21 36.63
CA HIS A 93 16.07 -20.26 36.74
C HIS A 93 16.02 -21.12 35.46
N PRO A 94 15.85 -22.45 35.58
CA PRO A 94 15.85 -23.35 34.43
C PRO A 94 14.57 -23.20 33.59
N HIS A 95 14.72 -23.23 32.26
CA HIS A 95 13.59 -23.20 31.33
C HIS A 95 12.78 -24.51 31.36
N PRO A 96 11.43 -24.45 31.35
CA PRO A 96 10.59 -25.60 31.02
C PRO A 96 10.84 -26.08 29.59
N ARG A 97 11.03 -27.39 29.40
CA ARG A 97 11.19 -27.98 28.07
C ARG A 97 9.87 -27.91 27.29
N GLN A 98 9.88 -27.30 26.10
CA GLN A 98 8.84 -27.56 25.10
C GLN A 98 9.08 -28.93 24.45
N PRO A 99 8.06 -29.80 24.31
CA PRO A 99 8.20 -31.06 23.59
C PRO A 99 8.50 -30.84 22.10
N GLN A 100 9.58 -31.42 21.62
CA GLN A 100 9.99 -31.42 20.22
C GLN A 100 9.21 -32.53 19.47
N PRO A 101 8.55 -32.25 18.33
CA PRO A 101 7.86 -33.29 17.56
C PRO A 101 8.84 -34.35 17.06
N GLN A 102 8.60 -35.61 17.40
CA GLN A 102 9.37 -36.75 16.86
C GLN A 102 9.05 -36.96 15.37
N PRO A 103 10.05 -37.27 14.52
CA PRO A 103 9.79 -37.79 13.18
C PRO A 103 9.17 -39.19 13.28
N GLN A 104 7.98 -39.39 12.69
CA GLN A 104 7.42 -40.73 12.49
C GLN A 104 8.15 -41.42 11.32
N PRO A 105 8.70 -42.64 11.50
CA PRO A 105 9.17 -43.46 10.39
C PRO A 105 7.97 -44.02 9.61
N TYR A 106 7.89 -43.75 8.31
CA TYR A 106 6.88 -44.33 7.45
C TYR A 106 7.27 -45.79 7.13
N GLY A 107 6.46 -46.75 7.59
CA GLY A 107 6.66 -48.16 7.26
C GLY A 107 6.14 -48.48 5.86
N THR A 108 6.91 -49.23 5.07
CA THR A 108 6.47 -49.83 3.79
C THR A 108 7.09 -51.24 3.69
N PRO A 109 6.42 -52.27 3.10
CA PRO A 109 6.75 -53.68 3.36
C PRO A 109 8.06 -54.20 2.75
N ALA A 110 8.45 -55.39 3.21
CA ALA A 110 9.74 -56.02 2.96
C ALA A 110 9.86 -56.78 1.61
N ASP A 111 11.10 -56.90 1.13
CA ASP A 111 11.62 -58.10 0.45
C ASP A 111 13.16 -58.18 0.67
N PRO A 112 13.81 -59.37 0.79
CA PRO A 112 15.21 -59.50 1.24
C PRO A 112 16.24 -59.89 0.15
N ALA A 113 17.52 -59.70 0.48
CA ALA A 113 18.75 -60.09 -0.25
C ALA A 113 19.10 -59.21 -1.49
N GLN A 114 20.33 -58.74 -1.71
CA GLN A 114 21.61 -59.45 -1.64
C GLN A 114 22.85 -58.56 -1.36
N HIS A 115 23.83 -59.17 -0.69
CA HIS A 115 25.28 -58.91 -0.59
C HIS A 115 25.95 -57.73 -1.34
N ARG A 116 26.74 -56.92 -0.60
CA ARG A 116 28.23 -56.93 -0.71
C ARG A 116 28.91 -56.36 0.55
N GLN A 117 30.14 -56.83 0.84
CA GLN A 117 30.85 -56.57 2.09
C GLN A 117 31.44 -55.15 2.26
N ALA A 118 31.61 -54.74 3.51
CA ALA A 118 32.51 -53.66 3.92
C ALA A 118 33.97 -54.13 4.02
N ALA A 119 34.92 -53.19 3.89
CA ALA A 119 36.35 -53.40 4.12
C ALA A 119 36.95 -52.21 4.93
N PRO A 120 38.05 -52.40 5.70
CA PRO A 120 38.28 -51.60 6.91
C PRO A 120 39.19 -50.38 6.75
N GLN A 121 39.09 -49.43 7.69
CA GLN A 121 40.05 -48.35 7.90
C GLN A 121 41.38 -48.87 8.50
N PRO A 122 42.53 -48.30 8.10
CA PRO A 122 43.75 -48.30 8.91
C PRO A 122 43.79 -47.09 9.85
N GLN A 123 44.16 -47.32 11.11
CA GLN A 123 44.51 -46.25 12.07
C GLN A 123 45.94 -45.75 11.81
N GLY A 124 46.20 -44.45 12.05
CA GLY A 124 47.55 -43.91 11.89
C GLY A 124 47.78 -42.57 12.60
N ALA A 125 48.73 -42.58 13.54
CA ALA A 125 49.50 -41.46 14.11
C ALA A 125 48.75 -40.29 14.80
N GLN A 126 49.07 -40.11 16.08
CA GLN A 126 48.82 -38.87 16.83
C GLN A 126 49.80 -37.77 16.37
N GLY A 127 49.30 -36.55 16.18
CA GLY A 127 50.12 -35.37 15.87
C GLY A 127 49.43 -34.09 16.30
N ALA A 128 50.03 -33.34 17.22
CA ALA A 128 49.46 -32.09 17.72
C ALA A 128 49.67 -30.96 16.68
N ALA A 129 48.58 -30.41 16.15
CA ALA A 129 48.62 -29.28 15.23
C ALA A 129 47.49 -28.27 15.52
N GLN A 130 47.87 -27.24 16.25
CA GLN A 130 47.43 -25.84 16.18
C GLN A 130 46.06 -25.55 15.52
N THR A 131 45.13 -25.03 16.31
CA THR A 131 43.86 -24.44 15.88
C THR A 131 44.09 -23.23 14.96
N THR A 132 44.15 -23.46 13.65
CA THR A 132 44.06 -22.38 12.66
C THR A 132 42.59 -22.07 12.41
N ALA A 133 42.11 -20.92 12.89
CA ALA A 133 40.77 -20.46 12.58
C ALA A 133 40.67 -20.15 11.08
N ALA A 134 39.94 -20.96 10.33
CA ALA A 134 39.61 -20.67 8.95
C ALA A 134 38.76 -19.37 8.90
N PRO A 135 39.04 -18.44 7.96
CA PRO A 135 38.23 -17.24 7.83
C PRO A 135 36.81 -17.62 7.44
N SER A 136 35.84 -17.27 8.28
CA SER A 136 34.41 -17.45 8.00
C SER A 136 34.07 -16.81 6.65
N ALA A 137 33.76 -17.64 5.65
CA ALA A 137 33.30 -17.15 4.36
C ALA A 137 32.10 -16.20 4.58
N PRO A 138 32.04 -15.03 3.91
CA PRO A 138 30.93 -14.13 4.06
C PRO A 138 29.65 -14.89 3.68
N THR A 139 28.77 -15.08 4.67
CA THR A 139 27.47 -15.69 4.45
C THR A 139 26.70 -14.77 3.51
N ALA A 140 26.64 -15.14 2.23
CA ALA A 140 25.85 -14.42 1.24
C ALA A 140 24.45 -14.17 1.81
N PRO A 141 23.89 -12.96 1.65
CA PRO A 141 22.58 -12.65 2.19
C PRO A 141 21.60 -13.72 1.70
N ARG A 142 21.02 -14.51 2.63
CA ARG A 142 20.09 -15.57 2.27
C ARG A 142 19.03 -14.95 1.37
N GLY A 143 19.03 -15.38 0.11
CA GLY A 143 18.30 -14.68 -0.94
C GLY A 143 16.87 -14.38 -0.50
N ALA A 144 16.39 -13.20 -0.86
CA ALA A 144 14.96 -12.94 -0.86
C ALA A 144 14.32 -14.03 -1.72
N ARG A 145 13.76 -15.06 -1.08
CA ARG A 145 13.17 -16.20 -1.78
C ARG A 145 12.14 -15.64 -2.75
N GLU A 146 12.31 -15.89 -4.04
CA GLU A 146 11.29 -15.56 -5.02
C GLU A 146 9.99 -16.19 -4.56
N ARG A 147 9.01 -15.33 -4.25
CA ARG A 147 7.75 -15.77 -3.66
C ARG A 147 6.87 -16.26 -4.80
N THR A 148 7.02 -17.52 -5.14
CA THR A 148 6.16 -18.25 -6.10
C THR A 148 4.76 -18.46 -5.52
N GLY A 149 3.96 -17.40 -5.51
CA GLY A 149 2.58 -17.38 -5.05
C GLY A 149 1.82 -16.21 -5.66
N SER A 150 0.50 -16.33 -5.78
CA SER A 150 -0.34 -15.24 -6.29
C SER A 150 -0.33 -14.07 -5.28
N PRO A 151 -0.05 -12.81 -5.70
CA PRO A 151 0.01 -11.64 -4.82
C PRO A 151 -1.40 -11.14 -4.43
N ILE A 152 -2.40 -12.02 -4.43
CA ILE A 152 -3.81 -11.70 -4.34
C ILE A 152 -4.44 -12.58 -3.26
N ILE A 153 -4.56 -12.04 -2.06
CA ILE A 153 -5.08 -12.72 -0.87
C ILE A 153 -6.34 -11.96 -0.41
N ALA A 154 -7.50 -12.58 -0.53
CA ALA A 154 -8.75 -11.93 -0.14
C ALA A 154 -8.74 -11.59 1.36
N PRO A 155 -9.13 -10.37 1.77
CA PRO A 155 -9.34 -10.05 3.19
C PRO A 155 -10.43 -10.96 3.77
N GLY A 156 -10.12 -11.63 4.88
CA GLY A 156 -11.00 -12.65 5.48
C GLY A 156 -12.18 -12.09 6.29
N PHE A 157 -12.82 -12.94 7.09
CA PHE A 157 -14.00 -12.56 7.89
C PHE A 157 -13.77 -11.40 8.86
N GLN A 158 -12.57 -11.25 9.45
CA GLN A 158 -12.31 -10.20 10.43
C GLN A 158 -12.44 -8.76 9.85
N PRO A 159 -11.76 -8.38 8.75
CA PRO A 159 -12.01 -7.09 8.11
C PRO A 159 -13.45 -6.96 7.61
N ALA A 160 -14.06 -8.01 7.04
CA ALA A 160 -15.45 -7.95 6.60
C ALA A 160 -16.42 -7.60 7.75
N ALA A 161 -16.25 -8.21 8.93
CA ALA A 161 -17.05 -7.89 10.11
C ALA A 161 -16.85 -6.44 10.60
N VAL A 162 -15.64 -5.88 10.49
CA VAL A 162 -15.40 -4.48 10.83
C VAL A 162 -15.97 -3.53 9.76
N THR A 163 -15.94 -3.90 8.48
CA THR A 163 -16.70 -3.20 7.42
C THR A 163 -18.19 -3.21 7.72
N THR A 164 -18.76 -4.35 8.14
CA THR A 164 -20.17 -4.46 8.55
C THR A 164 -20.50 -3.49 9.70
N VAL A 165 -19.66 -3.39 10.73
CA VAL A 165 -19.88 -2.46 11.84
C VAL A 165 -19.82 -1.00 11.36
N LEU A 166 -18.84 -0.64 10.53
CA LEU A 166 -18.72 0.71 9.98
C LEU A 166 -19.89 1.06 9.02
N ALA A 167 -20.34 0.08 8.24
CA ALA A 167 -21.50 0.20 7.37
C ALA A 167 -22.81 0.36 8.17
N ALA A 168 -23.01 -0.43 9.22
CA ALA A 168 -24.15 -0.28 10.13
C ALA A 168 -24.14 1.07 10.85
N LEU A 169 -22.95 1.59 11.18
CA LEU A 169 -22.78 2.91 11.77
C LEU A 169 -23.12 4.04 10.77
N LEU A 170 -22.73 3.91 9.48
CA LEU A 170 -23.14 4.83 8.42
C LEU A 170 -24.65 4.78 8.15
N ALA A 171 -25.22 3.58 8.03
CA ALA A 171 -26.64 3.34 7.82
C ALA A 171 -27.50 3.87 8.98
N GLY A 172 -27.05 3.70 10.23
CA GLY A 172 -27.71 4.25 11.41
C GLY A 172 -27.54 5.76 11.58
N ALA A 173 -26.45 6.32 11.08
CA ALA A 173 -26.16 7.76 11.17
C ALA A 173 -26.88 8.60 10.10
N ALA A 174 -27.09 8.05 8.89
CA ALA A 174 -27.77 8.73 7.79
C ALA A 174 -29.16 9.32 8.15
N PRO A 175 -30.13 8.55 8.72
CA PRO A 175 -31.44 9.09 9.09
C PRO A 175 -31.40 10.03 10.31
N LEU A 176 -30.31 10.09 11.05
CA LEU A 176 -30.10 11.03 12.17
C LEU A 176 -29.58 12.40 11.68
N GLY A 177 -29.34 12.56 10.38
CA GLY A 177 -28.96 13.80 9.73
C GLY A 177 -27.45 14.08 9.69
N ASN A 178 -27.11 15.16 8.99
CA ASN A 178 -25.74 15.45 8.54
C ASN A 178 -24.69 15.49 9.64
N GLY A 179 -25.03 15.91 10.87
CA GLY A 179 -24.11 15.92 12.00
C GLY A 179 -23.67 14.52 12.45
N ALA A 180 -24.62 13.58 12.56
CA ALA A 180 -24.33 12.19 12.90
C ALA A 180 -23.56 11.50 11.77
N LEU A 181 -23.99 11.71 10.52
CA LEU A 181 -23.33 11.16 9.34
C LEU A 181 -21.89 11.69 9.18
N THR A 182 -21.64 12.98 9.48
CA THR A 182 -20.27 13.53 9.50
C THR A 182 -19.39 12.78 10.49
N GLY A 183 -19.88 12.51 11.72
CA GLY A 183 -19.12 11.73 12.72
C GLY A 183 -18.76 10.32 12.22
N ALA A 184 -19.66 9.67 11.49
CA ALA A 184 -19.41 8.38 10.83
C ALA A 184 -18.36 8.47 9.71
N LEU A 185 -18.41 9.53 8.91
CA LEU A 185 -17.51 9.75 7.78
C LEU A 185 -16.10 10.13 8.22
N VAL A 186 -15.95 10.91 9.29
CA VAL A 186 -14.64 11.19 9.91
C VAL A 186 -13.93 9.88 10.31
N LEU A 187 -14.66 8.91 10.88
CA LEU A 187 -14.11 7.59 11.19
C LEU A 187 -13.74 6.80 9.93
N LEU A 188 -14.61 6.80 8.90
CA LEU A 188 -14.34 6.16 7.62
C LEU A 188 -13.08 6.75 6.95
N GLN A 189 -12.99 8.08 6.85
CA GLN A 189 -11.84 8.78 6.26
C GLN A 189 -10.54 8.49 7.00
N ALA A 190 -10.54 8.48 8.33
CA ALA A 190 -9.36 8.14 9.12
C ALA A 190 -8.88 6.70 8.84
N LEU A 191 -9.81 5.75 8.75
CA LEU A 191 -9.53 4.35 8.41
C LEU A 191 -9.08 4.20 6.94
N THR A 192 -9.67 4.94 6.00
CA THR A 192 -9.29 4.96 4.59
C THR A 192 -7.88 5.52 4.40
N ALA A 193 -7.56 6.67 5.02
CA ALA A 193 -6.23 7.27 4.96
C ALA A 193 -5.16 6.34 5.57
N ALA A 194 -5.38 5.85 6.79
CA ALA A 194 -4.44 4.94 7.46
C ALA A 194 -4.31 3.60 6.72
N GLY A 195 -5.41 3.04 6.25
CA GLY A 195 -5.46 1.78 5.50
C GLY A 195 -4.73 1.86 4.17
N TRP A 196 -4.92 2.94 3.40
CA TRP A 196 -4.27 3.13 2.11
C TRP A 196 -2.75 3.28 2.20
N TYR A 197 -2.24 4.12 3.12
CA TYR A 197 -0.80 4.22 3.35
C TYR A 197 -0.20 2.91 3.88
N ARG A 198 -0.96 2.12 4.64
CA ARG A 198 -0.54 0.79 5.07
C ARG A 198 -0.48 -0.21 3.92
N LEU A 199 -1.42 -0.13 2.96
CA LEU A 199 -1.45 -0.94 1.74
C LEU A 199 -0.22 -0.69 0.85
N ASN A 200 0.20 0.57 0.75
CA ASN A 200 1.40 0.96 0.03
C ASN A 200 2.71 0.71 0.85
N GLY A 201 2.65 -0.05 1.95
CA GLY A 201 3.83 -0.34 2.78
C GLY A 201 4.45 0.86 3.49
N MET A 202 3.88 2.05 3.35
CA MET A 202 4.42 3.34 3.83
C MET A 202 4.18 3.57 5.34
N TRP A 203 3.90 2.54 6.14
CA TRP A 203 3.58 2.74 7.56
C TRP A 203 4.85 2.88 8.42
N PRO A 204 5.02 3.93 9.27
CA PRO A 204 4.05 4.97 9.62
C PRO A 204 4.33 6.34 8.96
N ALA A 205 3.81 6.59 7.75
CA ALA A 205 3.83 7.90 7.07
C ALA A 205 2.85 8.91 7.70
N ARG A 206 3.12 9.31 8.95
CA ARG A 206 2.25 10.17 9.77
C ARG A 206 1.79 11.44 9.04
N GLN A 207 2.71 12.11 8.35
CA GLN A 207 2.42 13.34 7.60
C GLN A 207 1.48 13.09 6.41
N GLY A 208 1.73 12.04 5.62
CA GLY A 208 0.90 11.69 4.46
C GLY A 208 -0.51 11.25 4.84
N ILE A 209 -0.63 10.46 5.92
CA ILE A 209 -1.92 10.04 6.49
C ILE A 209 -2.70 11.27 6.99
N ALA A 210 -2.05 12.17 7.73
CA ALA A 210 -2.67 13.41 8.20
C ALA A 210 -3.12 14.30 7.03
N LEU A 211 -2.30 14.45 5.98
CA LEU A 211 -2.62 15.24 4.79
C LEU A 211 -3.89 14.71 4.10
N ALA A 212 -3.96 13.38 3.87
CA ALA A 212 -5.12 12.76 3.24
C ALA A 212 -6.38 12.84 4.13
N PHE A 213 -6.23 12.66 5.44
CA PHE A 213 -7.35 12.79 6.38
C PHE A 213 -7.91 14.22 6.42
N VAL A 214 -7.06 15.24 6.55
CA VAL A 214 -7.50 16.65 6.54
C VAL A 214 -8.08 17.06 5.19
N ALA A 215 -7.67 16.43 4.07
CA ALA A 215 -8.34 16.61 2.79
C ALA A 215 -9.81 16.15 2.81
N GLY A 216 -10.10 15.01 3.43
CA GLY A 216 -11.47 14.54 3.69
C GLY A 216 -12.25 15.51 4.57
N LEU A 217 -11.68 15.93 5.71
CA LEU A 217 -12.31 16.91 6.60
C LEU A 217 -12.59 18.26 5.91
N THR A 218 -11.73 18.68 4.98
CA THR A 218 -11.92 19.90 4.19
C THR A 218 -13.09 19.75 3.21
N ALA A 219 -13.25 18.58 2.60
CA ALA A 219 -14.42 18.26 1.79
C ALA A 219 -15.69 18.26 2.64
N ASP A 220 -15.71 17.59 3.79
CA ASP A 220 -16.86 17.58 4.70
C ASP A 220 -17.27 19.00 5.11
N ALA A 221 -16.32 19.81 5.57
CA ALA A 221 -16.56 21.20 5.95
C ALA A 221 -17.10 22.02 4.77
N GLY A 222 -16.50 21.87 3.58
CA GLY A 222 -16.96 22.54 2.36
C GLY A 222 -18.39 22.16 1.98
N LEU A 223 -18.75 20.88 2.07
CA LEU A 223 -20.09 20.38 1.77
C LEU A 223 -21.11 20.89 2.79
N LEU A 224 -20.78 20.86 4.09
CA LEU A 224 -21.64 21.39 5.15
C LEU A 224 -21.88 22.90 5.01
N LEU A 225 -20.87 23.66 4.60
CA LEU A 225 -20.95 25.12 4.40
C LEU A 225 -21.72 25.54 3.12
N THR A 226 -21.77 24.68 2.11
CA THR A 226 -22.39 25.00 0.80
C THR A 226 -23.79 24.41 0.66
N ASP A 227 -23.92 23.11 0.90
CA ASP A 227 -25.14 22.33 0.64
C ASP A 227 -25.76 21.78 1.95
N GLY A 228 -24.96 21.41 2.95
CA GLY A 228 -25.38 20.57 4.09
C GLY A 228 -26.15 21.24 5.24
N TRP A 229 -26.42 22.55 5.18
CA TRP A 229 -27.19 23.29 6.20
C TRP A 229 -28.46 23.98 5.67
N LYS A 230 -28.77 23.84 4.37
CA LYS A 230 -29.99 24.38 3.77
C LYS A 230 -30.64 23.30 2.92
N HIS A 231 -31.93 23.07 3.12
CA HIS A 231 -32.74 22.44 2.08
C HIS A 231 -32.72 23.35 0.86
N LEU A 232 -31.93 22.97 -0.14
CA LEU A 232 -31.85 23.69 -1.40
C LEU A 232 -33.19 23.50 -2.14
N PRO A 233 -33.78 24.57 -2.72
CA PRO A 233 -35.01 24.42 -3.50
C PRO A 233 -34.85 23.38 -4.60
N SER A 234 -35.87 22.52 -4.76
CA SER A 234 -35.87 21.39 -5.69
C SER A 234 -35.46 21.82 -7.11
N GLY A 235 -34.30 21.35 -7.57
CA GLY A 235 -33.79 21.61 -8.92
C GLY A 235 -32.61 22.58 -9.02
N ALA A 236 -32.18 23.25 -7.94
CA ALA A 236 -30.92 23.99 -7.96
C ALA A 236 -29.72 23.00 -8.01
N PRO A 237 -28.70 23.24 -8.85
CA PRO A 237 -27.51 22.38 -8.89
C PRO A 237 -26.68 22.57 -7.62
N GLY A 238 -26.64 21.55 -6.76
CA GLY A 238 -25.78 21.53 -5.57
C GLY A 238 -24.30 21.65 -5.91
N ASN A 239 -23.53 22.27 -5.03
CA ASN A 239 -22.13 22.60 -5.26
C ASN A 239 -21.17 21.42 -5.03
N ALA A 240 -21.67 20.29 -4.53
CA ALA A 240 -20.89 19.12 -4.15
C ALA A 240 -19.75 18.73 -5.14
N PRO A 241 -19.95 18.60 -6.46
CA PRO A 241 -18.86 18.26 -7.38
C PRO A 241 -17.75 19.31 -7.38
N THR A 242 -18.10 20.59 -7.35
CA THR A 242 -17.16 21.73 -7.30
C THR A 242 -16.39 21.74 -5.98
N VAL A 243 -17.05 21.48 -4.86
CA VAL A 243 -16.42 21.39 -3.53
C VAL A 243 -15.45 20.22 -3.44
N LEU A 244 -15.87 19.02 -3.88
CA LEU A 244 -15.03 17.82 -3.87
C LEU A 244 -13.80 18.00 -4.78
N LEU A 245 -13.97 18.52 -6.00
CA LEU A 245 -12.87 18.80 -6.91
C LEU A 245 -11.95 19.91 -6.38
N GLY A 246 -12.49 20.95 -5.76
CA GLY A 246 -11.72 22.02 -5.13
C GLY A 246 -10.87 21.53 -3.97
N ALA A 247 -11.46 20.74 -3.06
CA ALA A 247 -10.76 20.13 -1.94
C ALA A 247 -9.65 19.19 -2.43
N ALA A 248 -9.97 18.22 -3.31
CA ALA A 248 -8.97 17.31 -3.87
C ALA A 248 -7.85 18.06 -4.59
N GLY A 249 -8.19 19.08 -5.40
CA GLY A 249 -7.22 19.89 -6.13
C GLY A 249 -6.24 20.63 -5.22
N VAL A 250 -6.74 21.35 -4.21
CA VAL A 250 -5.89 22.09 -3.24
C VAL A 250 -4.95 21.15 -2.49
N TRP A 251 -5.45 20.02 -1.98
CA TRP A 251 -4.64 19.08 -1.22
C TRP A 251 -3.66 18.29 -2.09
N CYS A 252 -4.00 17.96 -3.34
CA CYS A 252 -3.07 17.37 -4.31
C CYS A 252 -1.97 18.35 -4.72
N VAL A 253 -2.28 19.63 -4.95
CA VAL A 253 -1.26 20.67 -5.23
C VAL A 253 -0.33 20.84 -4.03
N LEU A 254 -0.85 20.88 -2.80
CA LEU A 254 -0.01 20.93 -1.59
C LEU A 254 0.87 19.67 -1.46
N SER A 255 0.31 18.48 -1.70
CA SER A 255 1.07 17.22 -1.70
C SER A 255 2.20 17.23 -2.73
N LEU A 256 1.94 17.73 -3.96
CA LEU A 256 2.95 17.90 -5.00
C LEU A 256 4.06 18.86 -4.56
N VAL A 257 3.72 20.03 -4.01
CA VAL A 257 4.70 21.01 -3.50
C VAL A 257 5.55 20.42 -2.39
N LEU A 258 4.97 19.62 -1.50
CA LEU A 258 5.72 18.92 -0.44
C LEU A 258 6.69 17.87 -1.02
N GLN A 259 6.28 17.11 -2.04
CA GLN A 259 7.17 16.12 -2.70
C GLN A 259 8.26 16.77 -3.54
N LEU A 260 7.99 17.91 -4.19
CA LEU A 260 9.03 18.69 -4.91
C LEU A 260 10.10 19.25 -3.96
N ARG A 261 9.74 19.51 -2.70
CA ARG A 261 10.66 19.93 -1.63
C ARG A 261 11.33 18.76 -0.90
N ASN A 262 10.97 17.52 -1.22
CA ASN A 262 11.54 16.32 -0.63
C ASN A 262 12.84 15.95 -1.35
N ASN A 263 13.89 15.63 -0.57
CA ASN A 263 15.21 15.24 -1.06
C ASN A 263 15.37 13.73 -1.28
N SER A 264 14.31 12.94 -1.11
CA SER A 264 14.25 11.53 -1.54
C SER A 264 14.52 11.35 -3.04
N SER A 265 14.79 10.13 -3.48
CA SER A 265 15.00 9.80 -4.89
C SER A 265 13.74 10.09 -5.75
N PRO A 266 13.87 10.25 -7.09
CA PRO A 266 12.72 10.42 -7.99
C PRO A 266 11.65 9.33 -7.82
N ASP A 267 12.06 8.06 -7.73
CA ASP A 267 11.15 6.92 -7.64
C ASP A 267 10.38 6.88 -6.33
N GLU A 268 11.05 7.12 -5.19
CA GLU A 268 10.42 7.25 -3.88
C GLU A 268 9.39 8.40 -3.85
N ARG A 269 9.72 9.54 -4.48
CA ARG A 269 8.81 10.69 -4.56
C ARG A 269 7.62 10.40 -5.44
N LEU A 270 7.80 9.76 -6.60
CA LEU A 270 6.72 9.37 -7.50
C LEU A 270 5.79 8.34 -6.83
N TYR A 271 6.35 7.36 -6.13
CA TYR A 271 5.60 6.39 -5.35
C TYR A 271 4.80 7.05 -4.22
N ALA A 272 5.44 7.91 -3.42
CA ALA A 272 4.77 8.62 -2.34
C ALA A 272 3.74 9.66 -2.82
N LEU A 273 3.95 10.26 -4.00
CA LEU A 273 3.00 11.18 -4.63
C LEU A 273 1.75 10.44 -5.14
N THR A 274 1.94 9.33 -5.87
CA THR A 274 0.82 8.52 -6.39
C THR A 274 0.00 7.90 -5.26
N ALA A 275 0.65 7.35 -4.23
CA ALA A 275 -0.02 6.90 -3.01
C ALA A 275 -0.74 8.06 -2.30
N GLY A 276 -0.12 9.24 -2.19
CA GLY A 276 -0.72 10.42 -1.56
C GLY A 276 -1.96 10.96 -2.30
N PHE A 277 -1.89 11.08 -3.62
CA PHE A 277 -3.00 11.52 -4.47
C PHE A 277 -4.19 10.55 -4.40
N ALA A 278 -3.92 9.24 -4.44
CA ALA A 278 -4.97 8.24 -4.26
C ALA A 278 -5.59 8.29 -2.85
N ALA A 279 -4.78 8.52 -1.80
CA ALA A 279 -5.29 8.69 -0.44
C ALA A 279 -6.22 9.91 -0.30
N ILE A 280 -5.80 11.07 -0.84
CA ILE A 280 -6.58 12.31 -0.89
C ILE A 280 -7.87 12.09 -1.70
N GLY A 281 -7.76 11.48 -2.87
CA GLY A 281 -8.91 11.16 -3.71
C GLY A 281 -9.93 10.30 -2.97
N LEU A 282 -9.49 9.24 -2.28
CA LEU A 282 -10.35 8.32 -1.52
C LEU A 282 -11.00 8.99 -0.30
N THR A 283 -10.29 9.80 0.48
CA THR A 283 -10.88 10.48 1.65
C THR A 283 -11.88 11.56 1.24
N VAL A 284 -11.60 12.29 0.16
CA VAL A 284 -12.54 13.25 -0.44
C VAL A 284 -13.73 12.52 -1.07
N LEU A 285 -13.53 11.36 -1.72
CA LEU A 285 -14.62 10.55 -2.29
C LEU A 285 -15.65 10.16 -1.23
N ALA A 286 -15.19 9.76 -0.04
CA ALA A 286 -16.05 9.38 1.08
C ALA A 286 -17.00 10.52 1.53
N ALA A 287 -16.53 11.78 1.47
CA ALA A 287 -17.34 12.96 1.84
C ALA A 287 -18.62 13.11 0.98
N GLY A 288 -18.64 12.57 -0.24
CA GLY A 288 -19.83 12.58 -1.11
C GLY A 288 -21.09 11.93 -0.52
N LEU A 289 -20.94 11.09 0.52
CA LEU A 289 -22.08 10.55 1.26
C LEU A 289 -22.86 11.64 2.02
N LEU A 290 -22.26 12.80 2.38
CA LEU A 290 -22.97 13.92 3.02
C LEU A 290 -24.03 14.59 2.14
N THR A 291 -23.92 14.45 0.81
CA THR A 291 -24.86 15.01 -0.17
C THR A 291 -25.66 13.93 -0.89
N THR A 292 -25.70 12.73 -0.32
CA THR A 292 -26.48 11.60 -0.82
C THR A 292 -27.75 11.47 0.01
N GLU A 293 -28.88 11.12 -0.61
CA GLU A 293 -30.14 10.90 0.12
C GLU A 293 -29.97 9.88 1.26
N PRO A 294 -30.51 10.13 2.47
CA PRO A 294 -30.29 9.26 3.63
C PRO A 294 -30.71 7.81 3.40
N ASP A 295 -31.78 7.58 2.65
CA ASP A 295 -32.20 6.23 2.26
C ASP A 295 -31.15 5.58 1.36
N ALA A 296 -30.68 6.25 0.29
CA ALA A 296 -29.62 5.71 -0.54
C ALA A 296 -28.35 5.36 0.25
N VAL A 297 -27.91 6.20 1.20
CA VAL A 297 -26.79 5.88 2.11
C VAL A 297 -27.07 4.61 2.91
N THR A 298 -28.27 4.48 3.47
CA THR A 298 -28.71 3.33 4.27
C THR A 298 -28.72 2.03 3.45
N LEU A 299 -29.31 2.08 2.25
CA LEU A 299 -29.40 0.97 1.30
C LEU A 299 -28.02 0.54 0.80
N GLY A 300 -27.18 1.50 0.40
CA GLY A 300 -25.83 1.26 -0.09
C GLY A 300 -24.92 0.67 0.99
N ALA A 301 -24.97 1.20 2.22
CA ALA A 301 -24.21 0.68 3.33
C ALA A 301 -24.66 -0.74 3.73
N ALA A 302 -25.96 -1.01 3.81
CA ALA A 302 -26.48 -2.36 4.05
C ALA A 302 -26.03 -3.36 2.96
N ALA A 303 -26.04 -2.94 1.69
CA ALA A 303 -25.56 -3.75 0.57
C ALA A 303 -24.05 -4.03 0.64
N VAL A 304 -23.22 -3.04 1.00
CA VAL A 304 -21.78 -3.23 1.22
C VAL A 304 -21.55 -4.18 2.41
N ALA A 305 -22.28 -4.03 3.51
CA ALA A 305 -22.18 -4.90 4.68
C ALA A 305 -22.45 -6.38 4.33
N VAL A 306 -23.58 -6.67 3.68
CA VAL A 306 -23.95 -8.05 3.33
C VAL A 306 -23.08 -8.60 2.21
N GLY A 307 -22.78 -7.81 1.18
CA GLY A 307 -21.91 -8.21 0.07
C GLY A 307 -20.49 -8.57 0.52
N THR A 308 -19.91 -7.77 1.43
CA THR A 308 -18.56 -8.05 1.98
C THR A 308 -18.54 -9.28 2.89
N LEU A 309 -19.57 -9.51 3.71
CA LEU A 309 -19.71 -10.74 4.51
C LEU A 309 -19.85 -12.00 3.65
N VAL A 310 -20.72 -11.98 2.64
CA VAL A 310 -20.88 -13.12 1.71
C VAL A 310 -19.61 -13.36 0.90
N ARG A 311 -18.89 -12.29 0.53
CA ARG A 311 -17.58 -12.43 -0.14
C ARG A 311 -16.50 -13.07 0.73
N ALA A 312 -16.59 -12.94 2.06
CA ALA A 312 -15.65 -13.57 2.99
C ALA A 312 -15.89 -15.08 3.20
N VAL A 313 -17.05 -15.61 2.80
CA VAL A 313 -17.35 -17.05 2.86
C VAL A 313 -16.41 -17.83 1.94
N PRO A 314 -15.78 -18.94 2.40
CA PRO A 314 -14.86 -19.74 1.61
C PRO A 314 -15.59 -20.53 0.51
N LEU A 315 -15.86 -19.85 -0.60
CA LEU A 315 -16.47 -20.37 -1.82
C LEU A 315 -15.48 -20.25 -3.00
N PRO A 316 -15.64 -21.06 -4.07
CA PRO A 316 -14.90 -20.89 -5.30
C PRO A 316 -15.00 -19.45 -5.82
N ALA A 317 -13.88 -18.85 -6.23
CA ALA A 317 -13.79 -17.41 -6.52
C ALA A 317 -14.89 -16.83 -7.45
N PRO A 318 -15.24 -17.43 -8.61
CA PRO A 318 -16.30 -16.89 -9.47
C PRO A 318 -17.68 -17.00 -8.82
N VAL A 319 -17.94 -18.11 -8.11
CA VAL A 319 -19.19 -18.37 -7.39
C VAL A 319 -19.39 -17.36 -6.24
N SER A 320 -18.31 -17.09 -5.48
CA SER A 320 -18.30 -16.10 -4.39
C SER A 320 -18.66 -14.68 -4.86
N ILE A 321 -18.23 -14.28 -6.07
CA ILE A 321 -18.57 -12.97 -6.65
C ILE A 321 -20.07 -12.90 -6.96
N LEU A 322 -20.63 -13.91 -7.62
CA LEU A 322 -22.06 -13.93 -7.97
C LEU A 322 -22.96 -13.91 -6.74
N PHE A 323 -22.64 -14.72 -5.71
CA PHE A 323 -23.39 -14.70 -4.46
C PHE A 323 -23.24 -13.37 -3.71
N ALA A 324 -22.05 -12.75 -3.69
CA ALA A 324 -21.87 -11.46 -3.03
C ALA A 324 -22.66 -10.33 -3.71
N LEU A 325 -22.71 -10.30 -5.05
CA LEU A 325 -23.51 -9.33 -5.80
C LEU A 325 -25.02 -9.55 -5.61
N ALA A 326 -25.48 -10.81 -5.69
CA ALA A 326 -26.88 -11.15 -5.44
C ALA A 326 -27.31 -10.80 -4.00
N ALA A 327 -26.43 -11.03 -3.02
CA ALA A 327 -26.70 -10.70 -1.63
C ALA A 327 -26.64 -9.18 -1.37
N ALA A 328 -25.78 -8.43 -2.05
CA ALA A 328 -25.75 -6.96 -1.97
C ALA A 328 -27.03 -6.34 -2.56
N ALA A 329 -27.48 -6.82 -3.73
CA ALA A 329 -28.76 -6.40 -4.34
C ALA A 329 -29.96 -6.80 -3.46
N GLY A 330 -29.97 -8.02 -2.91
CA GLY A 330 -31.01 -8.49 -1.99
C GLY A 330 -31.05 -7.72 -0.67
N ALA A 331 -29.89 -7.33 -0.12
CA ALA A 331 -29.81 -6.49 1.06
C ALA A 331 -30.33 -5.07 0.78
N GLY A 332 -29.99 -4.48 -0.38
CA GLY A 332 -30.62 -3.24 -0.85
C GLY A 332 -32.14 -3.36 -0.88
N ALA A 333 -32.67 -4.35 -1.61
CA ALA A 333 -34.12 -4.59 -1.70
C ALA A 333 -34.81 -4.79 -0.33
N ALA A 334 -34.21 -5.59 0.56
CA ALA A 334 -34.76 -5.87 1.88
C ALA A 334 -34.74 -4.63 2.79
N THR A 335 -33.67 -3.84 2.77
CA THR A 335 -33.59 -2.57 3.52
C THR A 335 -34.55 -1.53 2.92
N GLY A 336 -34.74 -1.51 1.61
CA GLY A 336 -35.74 -0.65 0.94
C GLY A 336 -37.15 -0.89 1.45
N GLN A 337 -37.57 -2.17 1.50
CA GLN A 337 -38.86 -2.55 2.06
C GLN A 337 -39.05 -2.11 3.52
N LEU A 338 -37.98 -2.09 4.32
CA LEU A 338 -38.03 -1.62 5.71
C LEU A 338 -38.13 -0.09 5.82
N SER A 339 -37.56 0.65 4.86
CA SER A 339 -37.66 2.12 4.76
C SER A 339 -38.91 2.61 3.99
N GLY A 340 -39.67 1.72 3.34
CA GLY A 340 -40.78 2.10 2.46
C GLY A 340 -40.36 2.54 1.04
N VAL A 341 -39.12 2.23 0.64
CA VAL A 341 -38.57 2.48 -0.70
C VAL A 341 -38.86 1.29 -1.61
N ASP A 342 -39.20 1.56 -2.88
CA ASP A 342 -39.50 0.52 -3.87
C ASP A 342 -38.34 -0.50 -4.02
N PRO A 343 -38.63 -1.82 -4.05
CA PRO A 343 -37.58 -2.85 -4.00
C PRO A 343 -36.63 -2.84 -5.20
N VAL A 344 -37.10 -2.39 -6.37
CA VAL A 344 -36.32 -2.42 -7.62
C VAL A 344 -35.26 -1.29 -7.64
N PRO A 345 -35.60 -0.01 -7.40
CA PRO A 345 -34.62 1.03 -7.07
C PRO A 345 -33.61 0.61 -5.99
N ALA A 346 -34.10 0.07 -4.88
CA ALA A 346 -33.27 -0.33 -3.76
C ALA A 346 -32.30 -1.47 -4.12
N ALA A 347 -32.74 -2.44 -4.92
CA ALA A 347 -31.89 -3.50 -5.46
C ALA A 347 -30.81 -2.98 -6.42
N LEU A 348 -31.13 -1.98 -7.24
CA LEU A 348 -30.18 -1.36 -8.17
C LEU A 348 -29.08 -0.60 -7.43
N ILE A 349 -29.44 0.20 -6.42
CA ILE A 349 -28.48 0.87 -5.51
C ILE A 349 -27.60 -0.18 -4.82
N GLY A 350 -28.21 -1.24 -4.29
CA GLY A 350 -27.48 -2.32 -3.62
C GLY A 350 -26.52 -3.08 -4.54
N LEU A 351 -26.92 -3.34 -5.79
CA LEU A 351 -26.07 -3.96 -6.80
C LEU A 351 -24.87 -3.06 -7.17
N GLY A 352 -25.12 -1.77 -7.43
CA GLY A 352 -24.06 -0.81 -7.77
C GLY A 352 -23.06 -0.62 -6.64
N ALA A 353 -23.54 -0.44 -5.41
CA ALA A 353 -22.72 -0.41 -4.20
C ALA A 353 -21.93 -1.72 -4.02
N GLY A 354 -22.55 -2.87 -4.27
CA GLY A 354 -21.92 -4.19 -4.21
C GLY A 354 -20.77 -4.37 -5.21
N VAL A 355 -20.95 -3.97 -6.48
CA VAL A 355 -19.88 -4.02 -7.50
C VAL A 355 -18.68 -3.18 -7.06
N CYS A 356 -18.92 -1.95 -6.64
CA CYS A 356 -17.89 -1.06 -6.12
C CYS A 356 -17.19 -1.60 -4.86
N ALA A 357 -17.94 -2.19 -3.93
CA ALA A 357 -17.39 -2.83 -2.74
C ALA A 357 -16.48 -4.01 -3.07
N LEU A 358 -16.86 -4.84 -4.06
CA LEU A 358 -16.01 -5.95 -4.53
C LEU A 358 -14.73 -5.46 -5.23
N LEU A 359 -14.78 -4.33 -5.95
CA LEU A 359 -13.58 -3.66 -6.46
C LEU A 359 -12.69 -3.17 -5.31
N GLY A 360 -13.27 -2.60 -4.25
CA GLY A 360 -12.54 -2.20 -3.03
C GLY A 360 -11.86 -3.36 -2.34
N LEU A 361 -12.56 -4.49 -2.17
CA LEU A 361 -11.97 -5.74 -1.67
C LEU A 361 -10.88 -6.29 -2.60
N ARG A 362 -11.00 -6.11 -3.92
CA ARG A 362 -9.99 -6.55 -4.88
C ARG A 362 -8.71 -5.72 -4.77
N VAL A 363 -8.83 -4.39 -4.67
CA VAL A 363 -7.68 -3.51 -4.39
C VAL A 363 -7.05 -3.86 -3.04
N ALA A 364 -7.87 -4.07 -1.99
CA ALA A 364 -7.42 -4.48 -0.67
C ALA A 364 -6.79 -5.88 -0.59
N SER A 365 -6.91 -6.70 -1.64
CA SER A 365 -6.35 -8.06 -1.69
C SER A 365 -4.91 -8.13 -2.23
N TYR A 366 -4.33 -7.01 -2.64
CA TYR A 366 -2.96 -6.96 -3.17
C TYR A 366 -1.93 -7.05 -2.03
N ASP A 367 -1.13 -8.13 -2.01
CA ASP A 367 -0.23 -8.43 -0.88
C ASP A 367 1.16 -7.80 -1.02
N TRP A 368 1.45 -6.87 -0.10
CA TRP A 368 2.78 -6.67 0.46
C TRP A 368 2.67 -6.62 2.00
N PRO A 369 3.64 -7.20 2.71
CA PRO A 369 3.76 -8.61 3.01
C PRO A 369 3.05 -8.99 4.33
N SER A 370 1.95 -8.31 4.72
CA SER A 370 1.43 -8.37 6.10
C SER A 370 -0.09 -8.48 6.22
N ARG A 371 -0.55 -9.43 7.04
CA ARG A 371 -1.96 -9.61 7.44
C ARG A 371 -2.61 -8.35 8.02
N PHE A 372 -1.83 -7.49 8.68
CA PHE A 372 -2.35 -6.27 9.30
C PHE A 372 -2.65 -5.16 8.27
N VAL A 373 -2.06 -5.24 7.09
CA VAL A 373 -2.32 -4.34 5.95
C VAL A 373 -3.74 -4.56 5.43
N HIS A 374 -4.03 -5.83 5.11
CA HIS A 374 -5.33 -6.31 4.66
C HIS A 374 -6.44 -6.00 5.67
N MET A 375 -6.15 -6.02 6.98
CA MET A 375 -7.12 -5.64 8.01
C MET A 375 -7.57 -4.18 7.88
N THR A 376 -6.66 -3.21 7.73
CA THR A 376 -7.06 -1.79 7.70
C THR A 376 -7.56 -1.33 6.34
N ALA A 377 -6.92 -1.77 5.24
CA ALA A 377 -7.33 -1.38 3.89
C ALA A 377 -8.63 -2.08 3.46
N GLY A 378 -8.76 -3.37 3.79
CA GLY A 378 -9.95 -4.16 3.49
C GLY A 378 -11.21 -3.75 4.25
N VAL A 379 -11.05 -2.97 5.33
CA VAL A 379 -12.20 -2.43 6.09
C VAL A 379 -12.88 -1.28 5.38
N ALA A 380 -12.09 -0.29 4.92
CA ALA A 380 -12.61 1.02 4.54
C ALA A 380 -12.80 1.17 3.02
N LEU A 381 -11.93 0.57 2.20
CA LEU A 381 -12.01 0.65 0.74
C LEU A 381 -13.34 0.17 0.14
N PRO A 382 -14.01 -0.89 0.66
CA PRO A 382 -15.31 -1.32 0.11
C PRO A 382 -16.41 -0.25 0.27
N LEU A 383 -16.40 0.49 1.39
CA LEU A 383 -17.35 1.57 1.65
C LEU A 383 -17.00 2.82 0.85
N THR A 384 -15.74 3.25 0.88
CA THR A 384 -15.30 4.44 0.13
C THR A 384 -15.52 4.31 -1.38
N LEU A 385 -15.21 3.15 -1.99
CA LEU A 385 -15.45 2.98 -3.42
C LEU A 385 -16.93 2.82 -3.79
N ALA A 386 -17.81 2.47 -2.84
CA ALA A 386 -19.25 2.43 -3.07
C ALA A 386 -19.87 3.83 -3.17
N THR A 387 -19.30 4.85 -2.52
CA THR A 387 -19.86 6.21 -2.47
C THR A 387 -20.34 6.76 -3.83
N PRO A 388 -19.58 6.67 -4.94
CA PRO A 388 -20.04 7.21 -6.23
C PRO A 388 -21.27 6.49 -6.79
N ALA A 389 -21.35 5.16 -6.62
CA ALA A 389 -22.50 4.38 -7.06
C ALA A 389 -23.73 4.72 -6.21
N VAL A 390 -23.56 4.85 -4.90
CA VAL A 390 -24.65 5.21 -3.98
C VAL A 390 -25.15 6.64 -4.23
N TYR A 391 -24.24 7.60 -4.43
CA TYR A 391 -24.57 8.99 -4.77
C TYR A 391 -25.32 9.08 -6.12
N LEU A 392 -24.79 8.47 -7.18
CA LEU A 392 -25.39 8.58 -8.51
C LEU A 392 -26.71 7.81 -8.61
N LEU A 393 -26.78 6.56 -8.14
CA LEU A 393 -28.02 5.78 -8.20
C LEU A 393 -29.08 6.32 -7.24
N GLY A 394 -28.68 6.78 -6.05
CA GLY A 394 -29.58 7.47 -5.12
C GLY A 394 -30.17 8.76 -5.70
N ARG A 395 -29.45 9.45 -6.60
CA ARG A 395 -29.91 10.69 -7.25
C ARG A 395 -30.78 10.48 -8.50
N PHE A 396 -30.73 9.29 -9.11
CA PHE A 396 -31.42 9.00 -10.38
C PHE A 396 -32.55 7.97 -10.27
N VAL A 397 -32.63 7.23 -9.16
CA VAL A 397 -33.56 6.10 -8.99
C VAL A 397 -34.40 6.22 -7.71
N LEU A 398 -34.06 7.16 -6.82
CA LEU A 398 -34.94 7.72 -5.78
C LEU A 398 -35.30 9.16 -6.18
#